data_AF-A0AAF0CFQ9-F1
#
_entry.id   AF-A0AAF0CFQ9-F1
#
_cell.length_a   1.000
_cell.length_b   1.000
_cell.length_c   1.000
_cell.angle_alpha   90.00
_cell.angle_beta   90.00
_cell.angle_gamma   90.00
#
_symmetry.space_group_name_H-M   'P 1'
#
loop_
_entity.id
_entity.type
_entity.pdbx_description
1 polymer ?
#
loop_
_entity_poly.entity_id
_entity_poly.type
_entity_poly.pdbx_seq_one_letter_code
_entity_poly.pdbx_strand_id
1 'polypeptide(L)'
;MSYIRFIVPIVTALFALSTAHAQNSPVPFVDGLSHTGVPSCSTAGCHGDQVTGDGVGPVVGQNEYFHWASRGEKGAHSRAYEVLLEPHGKRIAANLGIGPAHQSPICLDCHADNVPDDKRSQRFQISDGVGCEACHGGAQNWLAFHRIGAGHQQNIEAGLYPTEEPVARAKLCMGCHLGSSYENQFVSHRLMGAGHPRMKFELDLYTTIQKHHVVDDDYRERKTVAPGAQVWAIGQAMGLERTLELLLDNDTGSAGVFPELVFFDCHSCHQPISEGVGQLSWRANPGRALGPGSPILNDANLIMLQAAMRVIDPELADQLESEGRVLHAASQHSGGYFHNAAETLKNTTSMAVARIKGADLSNPSTVRAILLEVVSDQRTRRYTNYAGAEQALFAVQRLTAALGMASPEMKAAVERAGKEAQGPYSYNQNGFRSALSDIRAMIAN
;
A
#
# COMPACT_ATOMS: atom_id res chain seq x y z
N MET A 1 59.06 -44.08 -19.24
CA MET A 1 57.86 -43.75 -20.04
C MET A 1 56.79 -43.28 -19.06
N SER A 2 56.73 -41.97 -18.79
CA SER A 2 55.83 -41.39 -17.78
C SER A 2 54.68 -40.68 -18.48
N TYR A 3 53.46 -41.15 -18.23
CA TYR A 3 52.22 -40.52 -18.69
C TYR A 3 51.87 -39.32 -17.80
N ILE A 4 51.82 -38.13 -18.39
CA ILE A 4 51.35 -36.90 -17.75
C ILE A 4 49.81 -36.87 -17.85
N ARG A 5 49.12 -36.84 -16.71
CA ARG A 5 47.67 -36.61 -16.62
C ARG A 5 47.40 -35.09 -16.57
N PHE A 6 46.64 -34.58 -17.54
CA PHE A 6 46.08 -33.23 -17.50
C PHE A 6 44.90 -33.18 -16.52
N ILE A 7 44.96 -32.28 -15.54
CA ILE A 7 43.84 -31.90 -14.68
C ILE A 7 43.28 -30.59 -15.23
N VAL A 8 42.04 -30.61 -15.71
CA VAL A 8 41.27 -29.40 -16.05
C VAL A 8 40.52 -28.96 -14.80
N PRO A 9 40.69 -27.73 -14.29
CA PRO A 9 39.88 -27.25 -13.18
C PRO A 9 38.50 -26.87 -13.72
N ILE A 10 37.46 -27.53 -13.22
CA ILE A 10 36.07 -27.11 -13.38
C ILE A 10 35.89 -25.88 -12.49
N VAL A 11 35.74 -24.71 -13.11
CA VAL A 11 35.33 -23.49 -12.43
C VAL A 11 33.82 -23.54 -12.27
N THR A 12 33.35 -23.94 -11.09
CA THR A 12 31.94 -23.84 -10.70
C THR A 12 31.64 -22.37 -10.41
N ALA A 13 31.05 -21.65 -11.37
CA ALA A 13 30.53 -20.32 -11.12
C ALA A 13 29.30 -20.41 -10.21
N LEU A 14 29.46 -20.09 -8.94
CA LEU A 14 28.34 -19.82 -8.04
C LEU A 14 27.63 -18.54 -8.51
N PHE A 15 26.47 -18.70 -9.15
CA PHE A 15 25.47 -17.64 -9.25
C PHE A 15 24.89 -17.39 -7.85
N ALA A 16 25.57 -16.56 -7.06
CA ALA A 16 25.02 -16.04 -5.82
C ALA A 16 24.02 -14.93 -6.16
N LEU A 17 22.75 -15.25 -5.91
CA LEU A 17 21.57 -14.39 -5.83
C LEU A 17 21.85 -12.89 -5.59
N SER A 18 21.53 -12.08 -6.59
CA SER A 18 21.47 -10.61 -6.56
C SER A 18 20.19 -10.06 -5.88
N THR A 19 19.40 -10.90 -5.19
CA THR A 19 18.15 -10.50 -4.53
C THR A 19 18.35 -9.70 -3.24
N ALA A 20 19.57 -9.65 -2.68
CA ALA A 20 19.85 -8.98 -1.41
C ALA A 20 19.87 -7.44 -1.48
N HIS A 21 20.19 -6.85 -2.64
CA HIS A 21 20.32 -5.38 -2.73
C HIS A 21 18.97 -4.65 -2.75
N ALA A 22 17.90 -5.27 -3.25
CA ALA A 22 16.58 -4.62 -3.35
C ALA A 22 15.86 -4.43 -1.99
N GLN A 23 16.26 -5.15 -0.93
CA GLN A 23 15.58 -5.06 0.37
C GLN A 23 16.04 -3.88 1.24
N ASN A 24 17.20 -3.28 0.93
CA ASN A 24 17.86 -2.26 1.76
C ASN A 24 18.06 -0.90 1.08
N SER A 25 17.54 -0.68 -0.14
CA SER A 25 17.58 0.66 -0.73
C SER A 25 16.76 1.62 0.15
N PRO A 26 17.31 2.79 0.54
CA PRO A 26 16.52 3.79 1.23
C PRO A 26 15.36 4.20 0.32
N VAL A 27 14.20 4.42 0.94
CA VAL A 27 13.04 4.97 0.25
C VAL A 27 13.37 6.41 -0.21
N PRO A 28 12.88 6.86 -1.38
CA PRO A 28 13.29 8.12 -2.01
C PRO A 28 13.27 9.36 -1.12
N PHE A 29 12.30 9.47 -0.22
CA PHE A 29 12.16 10.65 0.66
C PHE A 29 13.23 10.74 1.77
N VAL A 30 14.06 9.71 1.97
CA VAL A 30 15.22 9.74 2.89
C VAL A 30 16.50 9.17 2.26
N ASP A 31 16.61 9.19 0.93
CA ASP A 31 17.78 8.65 0.24
C ASP A 31 19.04 9.54 0.34
N GLY A 32 18.88 10.79 0.78
CA GLY A 32 19.95 11.77 0.95
C GLY A 32 20.57 12.29 -0.36
N LEU A 33 19.96 11.96 -1.50
CA LEU A 33 20.41 12.32 -2.84
C LEU A 33 19.85 13.68 -3.27
N SER A 34 20.49 14.27 -4.28
CA SER A 34 19.98 15.48 -4.91
C SER A 34 18.85 15.17 -5.90
N HIS A 35 17.79 15.99 -5.85
CA HIS A 35 16.64 15.91 -6.75
C HIS A 35 16.72 17.00 -7.80
N THR A 36 16.56 16.60 -9.05
CA THR A 36 16.75 17.43 -10.24
C THR A 36 15.48 18.17 -10.66
N GLY A 37 14.30 17.67 -10.28
CA GLY A 37 12.99 18.20 -10.61
C GLY A 37 12.37 17.54 -11.85
N VAL A 38 11.05 17.59 -11.96
CA VAL A 38 10.28 17.02 -13.08
C VAL A 38 10.78 17.43 -14.48
N PRO A 39 11.25 18.68 -14.73
CA PRO A 39 11.77 19.08 -16.05
C PRO A 39 12.93 18.25 -16.58
N SER A 40 13.67 17.56 -15.71
CA SER A 40 14.80 16.69 -16.10
C SER A 40 14.33 15.36 -16.74
N CYS A 41 13.06 14.99 -16.50
CA CYS A 41 12.38 13.82 -17.02
C CYS A 41 11.44 14.17 -18.20
N SER A 42 10.74 15.30 -18.12
CA SER A 42 9.60 15.65 -19.01
C SER A 42 9.96 16.33 -20.33
N THR A 43 11.22 16.28 -20.75
CA THR A 43 11.62 16.83 -22.05
C THR A 43 11.20 15.89 -23.19
N ALA A 44 10.91 16.44 -24.37
CA ALA A 44 10.68 15.65 -25.59
C ALA A 44 11.89 14.74 -25.90
N GLY A 45 11.62 13.51 -26.35
CA GLY A 45 12.58 12.42 -26.50
C GLY A 45 12.89 11.66 -25.20
N CYS A 46 12.35 12.10 -24.05
CA CYS A 46 12.45 11.41 -22.76
C CYS A 46 11.08 10.89 -22.32
N HIS A 47 10.45 11.50 -21.31
CA HIS A 47 9.14 11.10 -20.78
C HIS A 47 8.04 12.15 -21.02
N GLY A 48 8.32 13.17 -21.86
CA GLY A 48 7.40 14.26 -22.20
C GLY A 48 7.02 14.33 -23.68
N ASP A 49 7.09 13.23 -24.41
CA ASP A 49 6.61 13.18 -25.79
C ASP A 49 5.09 13.13 -25.86
N GLN A 50 4.51 13.96 -26.74
CA GLN A 50 3.07 14.07 -26.94
C GLN A 50 2.50 12.94 -27.82
N VAL A 51 3.10 11.75 -27.76
CA VAL A 51 2.61 10.61 -28.53
C VAL A 51 1.35 10.06 -27.88
N THR A 52 0.28 9.96 -28.66
CA THR A 52 -1.01 9.44 -28.20
C THR A 52 -1.02 7.91 -28.30
N GLY A 53 -1.14 7.23 -27.16
CA GLY A 53 -1.24 5.77 -27.06
C GLY A 53 -0.36 5.21 -25.95
N ASP A 54 -0.70 4.02 -25.45
CA ASP A 54 0.12 3.29 -24.49
C ASP A 54 1.28 2.61 -25.23
N GLY A 55 2.53 2.81 -24.78
CA GLY A 55 3.69 2.07 -25.31
C GLY A 55 4.15 2.47 -26.72
N VAL A 56 3.97 3.73 -27.12
CA VAL A 56 4.30 4.18 -28.49
C VAL A 56 5.79 4.53 -28.66
N GLY A 57 6.51 4.79 -27.57
CA GLY A 57 7.96 4.97 -27.62
C GLY A 57 8.72 3.66 -27.82
N PRO A 58 10.03 3.73 -28.15
CA PRO A 58 10.81 2.57 -28.60
C PRO A 58 11.18 1.57 -27.49
N VAL A 59 11.18 2.00 -26.22
CA VAL A 59 11.55 1.18 -25.03
C VAL A 59 10.59 1.42 -23.85
N VAL A 60 9.96 2.58 -23.80
CA VAL A 60 8.94 2.97 -22.82
C VAL A 60 7.92 3.86 -23.53
N GLY A 61 6.81 4.21 -22.89
CA GLY A 61 5.77 5.03 -23.51
C GLY A 61 6.26 6.42 -23.93
N GLN A 62 7.27 6.96 -23.24
CA GLN A 62 7.82 8.32 -23.41
C GLN A 62 6.81 9.45 -23.15
N ASN A 63 5.62 9.13 -22.63
CA ASN A 63 4.52 10.03 -22.34
C ASN A 63 4.09 10.00 -20.86
N GLU A 64 4.92 9.41 -20.00
CA GLU A 64 4.65 9.23 -18.56
C GLU A 64 4.34 10.56 -17.86
N TYR A 65 4.98 11.65 -18.28
CA TYR A 65 4.70 13.00 -17.77
C TYR A 65 3.23 13.40 -17.97
N PHE A 66 2.62 13.09 -19.11
CA PHE A 66 1.23 13.47 -19.39
C PHE A 66 0.22 12.64 -18.59
N HIS A 67 0.57 11.39 -18.24
CA HIS A 67 -0.22 10.60 -17.30
C HIS A 67 -0.13 11.18 -15.89
N TRP A 68 1.08 11.53 -15.43
CA TRP A 68 1.31 12.16 -14.14
C TRP A 68 0.65 13.53 -14.01
N ALA A 69 0.68 14.34 -15.08
CA ALA A 69 0.06 15.67 -15.14
C ALA A 69 -1.45 15.61 -15.47
N SER A 70 -2.04 14.43 -15.66
CA SER A 70 -3.43 14.33 -16.13
C SER A 70 -4.44 14.77 -15.07
N ARG A 71 -5.62 15.21 -15.50
CA ARG A 71 -6.73 15.47 -14.57
C ARG A 71 -7.25 14.16 -13.94
N GLY A 72 -7.98 14.31 -12.83
CA GLY A 72 -8.58 13.17 -12.11
C GLY A 72 -7.56 12.40 -11.26
N GLU A 73 -7.92 11.16 -10.89
CA GLU A 73 -7.16 10.32 -9.95
C GLU A 73 -5.73 10.03 -10.41
N LYS A 74 -5.52 9.85 -11.73
CA LYS A 74 -4.21 9.52 -12.31
C LYS A 74 -3.15 10.59 -12.04
N GLY A 75 -3.51 11.87 -12.08
CA GLY A 75 -2.60 12.97 -11.75
C GLY A 75 -2.87 13.61 -10.40
N ALA A 76 -3.38 12.86 -9.41
CA ALA A 76 -3.54 13.38 -8.05
C ALA A 76 -2.20 13.84 -7.46
N HIS A 77 -1.11 13.12 -7.74
CA HIS A 77 0.23 13.43 -7.24
C HIS A 77 0.80 14.76 -7.75
N SER A 78 0.60 15.09 -9.04
CA SER A 78 1.03 16.39 -9.60
C SER A 78 0.27 17.59 -9.03
N ARG A 79 -0.91 17.36 -8.44
CA ARG A 79 -1.73 18.40 -7.79
C ARG A 79 -1.65 18.36 -6.27
N ALA A 80 -0.85 17.48 -5.68
CA ALA A 80 -0.82 17.30 -4.24
C ALA A 80 -0.39 18.58 -3.49
N TYR A 81 0.51 19.38 -4.07
CA TYR A 81 0.89 20.68 -3.52
C TYR A 81 -0.25 21.71 -3.61
N GLU A 82 -0.99 21.71 -4.72
CA GLU A 82 -2.11 22.64 -4.95
C GLU A 82 -3.19 22.52 -3.87
N VAL A 83 -3.48 21.29 -3.40
CA VAL A 83 -4.51 21.10 -2.36
C VAL A 83 -4.16 21.75 -1.02
N LEU A 84 -2.87 22.04 -0.76
CA LEU A 84 -2.42 22.77 0.43
C LEU A 84 -2.74 24.28 0.34
N LEU A 85 -2.93 24.80 -0.87
CA LEU A 85 -3.30 26.20 -1.13
C LEU A 85 -4.84 26.40 -1.10
N GLU A 86 -5.61 25.32 -1.18
CA GLU A 86 -7.07 25.36 -1.17
C GLU A 86 -7.64 25.74 0.22
N PRO A 87 -8.91 26.19 0.28
CA PRO A 87 -9.56 26.52 1.56
C PRO A 87 -9.54 25.38 2.58
N HIS A 88 -9.56 24.12 2.13
CA HIS A 88 -9.50 22.96 3.03
C HIS A 88 -8.13 22.83 3.70
N GLY A 89 -7.03 22.82 2.93
CA GLY A 89 -5.66 22.76 3.46
C GLY A 89 -5.34 23.94 4.39
N LYS A 90 -5.72 25.16 4.00
CA LYS A 90 -5.58 26.37 4.84
C LYS A 90 -6.31 26.24 6.18
N ARG A 91 -7.52 25.67 6.18
CA ARG A 91 -8.30 25.44 7.41
C ARG A 91 -7.63 24.42 8.32
N ILE A 92 -7.13 23.31 7.77
CA ILE A 92 -6.40 22.29 8.57
C ILE A 92 -5.20 22.93 9.25
N ALA A 93 -4.38 23.68 8.51
CA ALA A 93 -3.23 24.38 9.06
C ALA A 93 -3.62 25.37 10.18
N ALA A 94 -4.67 26.17 9.96
CA ALA A 94 -5.19 27.08 10.97
C ALA A 94 -5.66 26.35 12.25
N ASN A 95 -6.38 25.23 12.10
CA ASN A 95 -6.83 24.40 13.23
C ASN A 95 -5.67 23.80 14.02
N LEU A 96 -4.59 23.45 13.35
CA LEU A 96 -3.37 22.92 13.98
C LEU A 96 -2.54 24.02 14.65
N GLY A 97 -2.80 25.29 14.34
CA GLY A 97 -1.97 26.42 14.77
C GLY A 97 -0.60 26.44 14.10
N ILE A 98 -0.48 25.83 12.91
CA ILE A 98 0.74 25.87 12.10
C ILE A 98 0.65 27.02 11.09
N GLY A 99 1.81 27.44 10.56
CA GLY A 99 1.88 28.39 9.45
C GLY A 99 1.19 27.87 8.18
N PRO A 100 1.31 28.57 7.05
CA PRO A 100 0.68 28.14 5.80
C PRO A 100 1.02 26.69 5.44
N ALA A 101 0.01 25.87 5.12
CA ALA A 101 0.18 24.43 4.86
C ALA A 101 1.27 24.12 3.83
N HIS A 102 1.28 24.86 2.72
CA HIS A 102 2.28 24.73 1.64
C HIS A 102 3.72 25.14 2.01
N GLN A 103 3.95 25.58 3.25
CA GLN A 103 5.28 25.90 3.80
C GLN A 103 5.62 25.02 5.01
N SER A 104 4.69 24.17 5.45
CA SER A 104 4.87 23.35 6.64
C SER A 104 5.38 21.95 6.27
N PRO A 105 6.50 21.48 6.82
CA PRO A 105 7.03 20.15 6.56
C PRO A 105 6.01 19.02 6.78
N ILE A 106 5.21 19.09 7.85
CA ILE A 106 4.11 18.12 8.15
C ILE A 106 3.10 17.95 7.01
N CYS A 107 2.95 18.95 6.15
CA CYS A 107 2.12 18.86 4.96
C CYS A 107 2.96 18.48 3.73
N LEU A 108 4.11 19.11 3.56
CA LEU A 108 4.96 18.95 2.38
C LEU A 108 5.57 17.55 2.24
N ASP A 109 5.90 16.87 3.34
CA ASP A 109 6.56 15.55 3.32
C ASP A 109 5.69 14.41 2.75
N CYS A 110 4.39 14.67 2.54
CA CYS A 110 3.47 13.80 1.81
C CYS A 110 2.85 14.43 0.55
N HIS A 111 2.89 15.76 0.42
CA HIS A 111 2.22 16.50 -0.67
C HIS A 111 3.18 17.10 -1.69
N ALA A 112 4.50 16.96 -1.49
CA ALA A 112 5.53 17.39 -2.40
C ALA A 112 6.73 16.44 -2.36
N ASP A 113 7.62 16.57 -3.35
CA ASP A 113 8.97 16.00 -3.29
C ASP A 113 9.87 16.83 -2.33
N ASN A 114 9.64 16.74 -1.02
CA ASN A 114 10.15 17.70 -0.04
C ASN A 114 11.58 17.41 0.47
N VAL A 115 12.56 17.24 -0.42
CA VAL A 115 13.97 17.12 -0.01
C VAL A 115 14.56 18.44 0.49
N PRO A 116 15.64 18.48 1.29
CA PRO A 116 16.27 19.72 1.76
C PRO A 116 16.66 20.69 0.63
N ASP A 117 16.67 22.01 0.90
CA ASP A 117 16.93 23.04 -0.13
C ASP A 117 18.29 22.89 -0.83
N ASP A 118 19.32 22.47 -0.11
CA ASP A 118 20.67 22.21 -0.65
C ASP A 118 20.75 20.93 -1.50
N LYS A 119 19.70 20.10 -1.48
CA LYS A 119 19.52 18.91 -2.32
C LYS A 119 18.67 19.16 -3.55
N ARG A 120 18.13 20.38 -3.74
CA ARG A 120 17.31 20.74 -4.90
C ARG A 120 18.17 21.35 -6.00
N SER A 121 18.03 20.87 -7.23
CA SER A 121 18.68 21.51 -8.38
C SER A 121 18.01 22.85 -8.72
N GLN A 122 18.67 23.68 -9.55
CA GLN A 122 18.11 24.96 -10.00
C GLN A 122 16.75 24.83 -10.74
N ARG A 123 16.48 23.67 -11.36
CA ARG A 123 15.23 23.42 -12.09
C ARG A 123 14.15 22.75 -11.24
N PHE A 124 14.46 22.40 -10.00
CA PHE A 124 13.52 21.79 -9.08
C PHE A 124 12.41 22.77 -8.70
N GLN A 125 11.15 22.30 -8.68
CA GLN A 125 9.99 23.07 -8.25
C GLN A 125 9.18 22.27 -7.24
N ILE A 126 9.15 22.71 -5.98
CA ILE A 126 8.35 22.04 -4.95
C ILE A 126 6.84 22.04 -5.29
N SER A 127 6.40 23.03 -6.07
CA SER A 127 5.02 23.15 -6.53
C SER A 127 4.62 22.12 -7.57
N ASP A 128 5.56 21.32 -8.11
CA ASP A 128 5.24 20.16 -8.94
C ASP A 128 4.49 19.08 -8.15
N GLY A 129 4.43 19.17 -6.81
CA GLY A 129 3.79 18.18 -5.96
C GLY A 129 4.65 16.93 -5.81
N VAL A 130 4.00 15.76 -5.73
CA VAL A 130 4.71 14.48 -5.65
C VAL A 130 5.23 14.14 -7.05
N GLY A 131 6.47 14.57 -7.32
CA GLY A 131 7.13 14.44 -8.62
C GLY A 131 7.69 13.04 -8.91
N CYS A 132 8.40 12.90 -10.04
CA CYS A 132 8.96 11.62 -10.48
C CYS A 132 9.95 11.04 -9.44
N GLU A 133 10.85 11.87 -8.92
CA GLU A 133 11.93 11.47 -8.01
C GLU A 133 11.41 11.08 -6.61
N ALA A 134 10.23 11.57 -6.21
CA ALA A 134 9.56 11.11 -4.97
C ALA A 134 9.21 9.60 -5.00
N CYS A 135 9.08 9.01 -6.19
CA CYS A 135 8.87 7.57 -6.38
C CYS A 135 10.12 6.84 -6.91
N HIS A 136 10.86 7.47 -7.82
CA HIS A 136 11.99 6.86 -8.51
C HIS A 136 13.35 7.05 -7.81
N GLY A 137 13.42 7.86 -6.74
CA GLY A 137 14.67 8.21 -6.06
C GLY A 137 15.33 9.43 -6.69
N GLY A 138 16.14 10.15 -5.91
CA GLY A 138 16.87 11.31 -6.38
C GLY A 138 17.77 11.00 -7.57
N ALA A 139 17.59 11.73 -8.67
CA ALA A 139 18.21 11.37 -9.95
C ALA A 139 19.70 11.72 -10.05
N GLN A 140 20.31 12.21 -8.96
CA GLN A 140 21.73 12.57 -8.86
C GLN A 140 22.67 11.55 -9.51
N ASN A 141 22.44 10.27 -9.25
CA ASN A 141 23.37 9.20 -9.63
C ASN A 141 22.89 8.41 -10.84
N TRP A 142 21.58 8.12 -10.95
CA TRP A 142 21.06 7.24 -12.00
C TRP A 142 20.67 7.95 -13.31
N LEU A 143 20.42 9.26 -13.30
CA LEU A 143 19.93 9.98 -14.50
C LEU A 143 20.90 9.91 -15.68
N ALA A 144 22.20 9.98 -15.42
CA ALA A 144 23.22 9.92 -16.46
C ALA A 144 23.25 8.55 -17.14
N PHE A 145 23.20 7.47 -16.35
CA PHE A 145 23.11 6.09 -16.86
C PHE A 145 21.81 5.85 -17.63
N HIS A 146 20.71 6.39 -17.11
CA HIS A 146 19.40 6.29 -17.74
C HIS A 146 19.39 6.91 -19.14
N ARG A 147 19.96 8.13 -19.29
CA ARG A 147 20.02 8.85 -20.56
C ARG A 147 20.82 8.15 -21.65
N ILE A 148 21.87 7.41 -21.28
CA ILE A 148 22.69 6.66 -22.24
C ILE A 148 22.14 5.24 -22.50
N GLY A 149 21.00 4.88 -21.90
CA GLY A 149 20.39 3.57 -22.08
C GLY A 149 21.16 2.43 -21.41
N ALA A 150 21.77 2.68 -20.24
CA ALA A 150 22.61 1.69 -19.55
C ALA A 150 21.87 0.40 -19.13
N GLY A 151 20.54 0.40 -19.11
CA GLY A 151 19.70 -0.73 -18.73
C GLY A 151 19.07 -0.58 -17.34
N HIS A 152 18.05 -1.40 -17.06
CA HIS A 152 17.30 -1.34 -15.79
C HIS A 152 18.20 -1.62 -14.59
N GLN A 153 18.97 -2.71 -14.64
CA GLN A 153 19.82 -3.16 -13.55
C GLN A 153 20.88 -2.11 -13.16
N GLN A 154 21.53 -1.49 -14.14
CA GLN A 154 22.52 -0.44 -13.93
C GLN A 154 21.89 0.81 -13.31
N ASN A 155 20.66 1.16 -13.70
CA ASN A 155 19.94 2.27 -13.06
C ASN A 155 19.62 1.96 -11.59
N ILE A 156 19.19 0.72 -11.28
CA ILE A 156 18.95 0.29 -9.89
C ILE A 156 20.24 0.35 -9.07
N GLU A 157 21.35 -0.15 -9.60
CA GLU A 157 22.68 -0.08 -8.96
C GLU A 157 23.14 1.37 -8.74
N ALA A 158 22.74 2.28 -9.64
CA ALA A 158 23.01 3.71 -9.52
C ALA A 158 21.99 4.46 -8.63
N GLY A 159 21.03 3.78 -8.00
CA GLY A 159 20.12 4.37 -7.03
C GLY A 159 18.69 4.65 -7.53
N LEU A 160 18.31 4.18 -8.71
CA LEU A 160 16.90 4.17 -9.13
C LEU A 160 16.13 3.23 -8.18
N TYR A 161 15.00 3.70 -7.64
CA TYR A 161 14.20 2.89 -6.73
C TYR A 161 13.42 1.79 -7.49
N PRO A 162 13.45 0.52 -7.04
CA PRO A 162 12.85 -0.61 -7.75
C PRO A 162 11.33 -0.68 -7.56
N THR A 163 10.62 0.30 -8.12
CA THR A 163 9.15 0.42 -8.00
C THR A 163 8.40 -0.75 -8.64
N GLU A 164 9.04 -1.58 -9.46
CA GLU A 164 8.46 -2.82 -9.99
C GLU A 164 8.34 -3.93 -8.93
N GLU A 165 9.20 -3.94 -7.90
CA GLU A 165 9.20 -4.96 -6.86
C GLU A 165 8.11 -4.64 -5.82
N PRO A 166 7.16 -5.56 -5.53
CA PRO A 166 5.99 -5.21 -4.73
C PRO A 166 6.27 -4.79 -3.29
N VAL A 167 7.28 -5.35 -2.63
CA VAL A 167 7.65 -4.99 -1.25
C VAL A 167 8.29 -3.59 -1.23
N ALA A 168 9.21 -3.31 -2.15
CA ALA A 168 9.80 -1.99 -2.31
C ALA A 168 8.72 -0.95 -2.65
N ARG A 169 7.81 -1.26 -3.59
CA ARG A 169 6.67 -0.40 -3.90
C ARG A 169 5.78 -0.16 -2.68
N ALA A 170 5.47 -1.20 -1.90
CA ALA A 170 4.68 -1.07 -0.68
C ALA A 170 5.33 -0.11 0.32
N LYS A 171 6.63 -0.31 0.60
CA LYS A 171 7.40 0.57 1.52
C LYS A 171 7.36 2.03 1.08
N LEU A 172 7.51 2.29 -0.22
CA LEU A 172 7.44 3.62 -0.81
C LEU A 172 6.05 4.23 -0.64
N CYS A 173 5.01 3.58 -1.17
CA CYS A 173 3.66 4.17 -1.20
C CYS A 173 3.10 4.36 0.22
N MET A 174 3.32 3.37 1.09
CA MET A 174 2.80 3.42 2.46
C MET A 174 3.51 4.46 3.34
N GLY A 175 4.71 4.92 2.95
CA GLY A 175 5.41 6.02 3.62
C GLY A 175 4.51 7.26 3.79
N CYS A 176 3.76 7.59 2.74
CA CYS A 176 2.76 8.66 2.79
C CYS A 176 1.35 8.12 3.05
N HIS A 177 0.96 6.99 2.43
CA HIS A 177 -0.43 6.53 2.43
C HIS A 177 -0.89 5.77 3.69
N LEU A 178 0.04 5.32 4.53
CA LEU A 178 -0.24 4.80 5.88
C LEU A 178 0.58 5.52 6.96
N GLY A 179 1.45 6.45 6.54
CA GLY A 179 2.43 7.12 7.37
C GLY A 179 3.71 6.30 7.59
N SER A 180 4.70 6.96 8.17
CA SER A 180 5.98 6.37 8.56
C SER A 180 6.46 6.97 9.88
N SER A 181 7.51 6.40 10.45
CA SER A 181 8.24 6.96 11.59
C SER A 181 9.29 8.00 11.16
N TYR A 182 9.39 8.31 9.86
CA TYR A 182 10.21 9.42 9.41
C TYR A 182 9.57 10.73 9.85
N GLU A 183 10.42 11.73 10.09
CA GLU A 183 9.99 13.03 10.56
C GLU A 183 8.85 13.56 9.67
N ASN A 184 7.80 14.12 10.29
CA ASN A 184 6.66 14.78 9.64
C ASN A 184 5.77 13.92 8.71
N GLN A 185 6.05 12.63 8.53
CA GLN A 185 5.24 11.72 7.68
C GLN A 185 4.17 10.93 8.46
N PHE A 186 4.12 11.05 9.80
CA PHE A 186 3.10 10.38 10.59
C PHE A 186 1.77 11.18 10.63
N VAL A 187 0.70 10.58 10.08
CA VAL A 187 -0.64 11.16 10.10
C VAL A 187 -1.36 10.78 11.40
N SER A 188 -1.15 11.56 12.45
CA SER A 188 -1.78 11.36 13.76
C SER A 188 -3.29 11.62 13.78
N HIS A 189 -3.99 11.13 14.80
CA HIS A 189 -5.39 11.46 15.05
C HIS A 189 -5.60 12.97 15.27
N ARG A 190 -4.61 13.70 15.79
CA ARG A 190 -4.65 15.18 15.87
C ARG A 190 -4.76 15.80 14.48
N LEU A 191 -3.98 15.33 13.51
CA LEU A 191 -4.01 15.81 12.13
C LEU A 191 -5.37 15.53 11.48
N MET A 192 -5.92 14.33 11.71
CA MET A 192 -7.27 13.97 11.26
C MET A 192 -8.36 14.83 11.94
N GLY A 193 -8.24 15.06 13.25
CA GLY A 193 -9.16 15.92 14.02
C GLY A 193 -9.15 17.38 13.56
N ALA A 194 -8.03 17.87 13.01
CA ALA A 194 -7.95 19.18 12.37
C ALA A 194 -8.64 19.24 10.99
N GLY A 195 -9.00 18.09 10.42
CA GLY A 195 -9.75 17.96 9.18
C GLY A 195 -9.04 17.17 8.07
N HIS A 196 -7.85 16.61 8.33
CA HIS A 196 -7.19 15.74 7.35
C HIS A 196 -8.02 14.47 7.10
N PRO A 197 -8.20 14.02 5.85
CA PRO A 197 -8.96 12.81 5.56
C PRO A 197 -8.31 11.57 6.18
N ARG A 198 -9.12 10.56 6.47
CA ARG A 198 -8.62 9.23 6.87
C ARG A 198 -7.73 8.68 5.75
N MET A 199 -6.59 8.14 6.15
CA MET A 199 -5.72 7.41 5.24
C MET A 199 -6.40 6.10 4.82
N LYS A 200 -6.73 5.99 3.53
CA LYS A 200 -7.22 4.77 2.88
C LYS A 200 -6.23 4.36 1.79
N PHE A 201 -5.87 3.08 1.75
CA PHE A 201 -4.89 2.60 0.79
C PHE A 201 -5.05 1.11 0.51
N GLU A 202 -4.81 0.71 -0.75
CA GLU A 202 -4.67 -0.67 -1.18
C GLU A 202 -3.66 -0.72 -2.33
N LEU A 203 -2.59 -1.50 -2.18
CA LEU A 203 -1.42 -1.41 -3.04
C LEU A 203 -1.71 -1.69 -4.51
N ASP A 204 -2.49 -2.74 -4.83
CA ASP A 204 -2.73 -3.16 -6.21
C ASP A 204 -3.71 -2.22 -6.95
N LEU A 205 -4.74 -1.74 -6.24
CA LEU A 205 -5.67 -0.73 -6.70
C LEU A 205 -4.95 0.56 -7.06
N TYR A 206 -4.16 1.11 -6.13
CA TYR A 206 -3.44 2.36 -6.36
C TYR A 206 -2.28 2.19 -7.35
N THR A 207 -1.65 1.01 -7.43
CA THR A 207 -0.73 0.66 -8.52
C THR A 207 -1.43 0.79 -9.88
N THR A 208 -2.67 0.32 -10.00
CA THR A 208 -3.44 0.38 -11.25
C THR A 208 -3.87 1.80 -11.59
N ILE A 209 -4.34 2.56 -10.60
CA ILE A 209 -4.77 3.95 -10.79
C ILE A 209 -3.59 4.82 -11.25
N GLN A 210 -2.42 4.66 -10.64
CA GLN A 210 -1.22 5.44 -10.93
C GLN A 210 -0.38 4.89 -12.11
N LYS A 211 -0.82 3.81 -12.75
CA LYS A 211 -0.08 3.15 -13.83
C LYS A 211 0.11 4.10 -15.02
N HIS A 212 1.38 4.33 -15.35
CA HIS A 212 1.85 5.09 -16.52
C HIS A 212 2.87 4.27 -17.35
N HIS A 213 2.94 2.96 -17.14
CA HIS A 213 3.80 2.04 -17.90
C HIS A 213 2.94 0.96 -18.55
N VAL A 214 3.45 0.32 -19.60
CA VAL A 214 2.85 -0.88 -20.20
C VAL A 214 3.61 -2.10 -19.72
N VAL A 215 2.93 -3.25 -19.65
CA VAL A 215 3.54 -4.53 -19.27
C VAL A 215 3.44 -5.48 -20.47
N ASP A 216 4.29 -5.21 -21.44
CA ASP A 216 4.54 -5.87 -22.72
C ASP A 216 5.83 -6.72 -22.67
N ASP A 217 6.25 -7.24 -23.82
CA ASP A 217 7.36 -8.18 -23.90
C ASP A 217 8.70 -7.55 -23.47
N ASP A 218 9.02 -6.33 -23.91
CA ASP A 218 10.26 -5.65 -23.52
C ASP A 218 10.26 -5.24 -22.04
N TYR A 219 9.11 -4.92 -21.44
CA TYR A 219 9.00 -4.72 -20.00
C TYR A 219 9.37 -6.01 -19.25
N ARG A 220 8.85 -7.15 -19.71
CA ARG A 220 9.09 -8.47 -19.09
C ARG A 220 10.52 -8.97 -19.28
N GLU A 221 11.18 -8.59 -20.36
CA GLU A 221 12.61 -8.87 -20.57
C GLU A 221 13.48 -8.12 -19.56
N ARG A 222 13.11 -6.89 -19.22
CA ARG A 222 13.91 -6.02 -18.35
C ARG A 222 13.56 -6.15 -16.87
N LYS A 223 12.33 -6.57 -16.53
CA LYS A 223 11.79 -6.50 -15.17
C LYS A 223 10.99 -7.75 -14.82
N THR A 224 11.07 -8.13 -13.54
CA THR A 224 10.17 -9.15 -13.00
C THR A 224 8.78 -8.52 -12.75
N VAL A 225 7.73 -9.17 -13.26
CA VAL A 225 6.35 -8.71 -13.11
C VAL A 225 5.63 -9.59 -12.09
N ALA A 226 5.31 -9.02 -10.93
CA ALA A 226 4.45 -9.67 -9.97
C ALA A 226 2.98 -9.71 -10.48
N PRO A 227 2.28 -10.85 -10.39
CA PRO A 227 0.84 -10.91 -10.64
C PRO A 227 0.07 -9.96 -9.73
N GLY A 228 -1.05 -9.39 -10.19
CA GLY A 228 -1.86 -8.45 -9.40
C GLY A 228 -2.30 -9.03 -8.04
N ALA A 229 -2.66 -10.31 -8.00
CA ALA A 229 -3.00 -11.00 -6.75
C ALA A 229 -1.82 -11.07 -5.77
N GLN A 230 -0.58 -11.18 -6.27
CA GLN A 230 0.63 -11.11 -5.43
C GLN A 230 0.86 -9.69 -4.91
N VAL A 231 0.69 -8.66 -5.75
CA VAL A 231 0.78 -7.25 -5.33
C VAL A 231 -0.26 -6.94 -4.25
N TRP A 232 -1.50 -7.40 -4.43
CA TRP A 232 -2.56 -7.25 -3.43
C TRP A 232 -2.18 -7.93 -2.11
N ALA A 233 -1.79 -9.21 -2.13
CA ALA A 233 -1.47 -9.95 -0.92
C ALA A 233 -0.26 -9.35 -0.16
N ILE A 234 0.79 -8.95 -0.89
CA ILE A 234 1.93 -8.23 -0.32
C ILE A 234 1.48 -6.91 0.30
N GLY A 235 0.60 -6.17 -0.37
CA GLY A 235 0.01 -4.94 0.17
C GLY A 235 -0.70 -5.14 1.50
N GLN A 236 -1.44 -6.24 1.67
CA GLN A 236 -2.11 -6.55 2.94
C GLN A 236 -1.12 -6.87 4.06
N ALA A 237 -0.09 -7.68 3.77
CA ALA A 237 0.95 -8.01 4.75
C ALA A 237 1.76 -6.77 5.16
N MET A 238 2.26 -6.01 4.19
CA MET A 238 3.05 -4.80 4.43
C MET A 238 2.25 -3.71 5.15
N GLY A 239 0.95 -3.58 4.85
CA GLY A 239 0.08 -2.62 5.52
C GLY A 239 -0.13 -2.95 7.01
N LEU A 240 -0.31 -4.24 7.33
CA LEU A 240 -0.36 -4.71 8.70
C LEU A 240 0.99 -4.52 9.42
N GLU A 241 2.09 -4.89 8.78
CA GLU A 241 3.44 -4.73 9.34
C GLU A 241 3.75 -3.27 9.65
N ARG A 242 3.46 -2.33 8.72
CA ARG A 242 3.63 -0.89 8.94
C ARG A 242 2.75 -0.37 10.07
N THR A 243 1.49 -0.82 10.14
CA THR A 243 0.60 -0.42 11.24
C THR A 243 1.15 -0.86 12.60
N LEU A 244 1.61 -2.11 12.70
CA LEU A 244 2.20 -2.64 13.93
C LEU A 244 3.54 -1.98 14.27
N GLU A 245 4.35 -1.65 13.26
CA GLU A 245 5.60 -0.89 13.43
C GLU A 245 5.34 0.48 14.08
N LEU A 246 4.41 1.26 13.54
CA LEU A 246 4.07 2.59 14.09
C LEU A 246 3.34 2.50 15.43
N LEU A 247 2.56 1.44 15.65
CA LEU A 247 1.87 1.20 16.92
C LEU A 247 2.86 0.87 18.06
N LEU A 248 3.96 0.18 17.74
CA LEU A 248 5.00 -0.20 18.70
C LEU A 248 6.04 0.89 18.94
N ASP A 249 6.10 1.89 18.07
CA ASP A 249 7.03 3.01 18.18
C ASP A 249 6.62 3.98 19.31
N ASN A 250 7.60 4.50 20.05
CA ASN A 250 7.34 5.35 21.22
C ASN A 250 6.77 6.72 20.83
N ASP A 251 7.17 7.26 19.68
CA ASP A 251 6.79 8.61 19.23
C ASP A 251 5.47 8.58 18.46
N THR A 252 5.16 7.50 17.75
CA THR A 252 3.92 7.38 16.97
C THR A 252 2.83 6.53 17.63
N GLY A 253 3.19 5.58 18.51
CA GLY A 253 2.24 4.66 19.16
C GLY A 253 1.36 5.31 20.24
N SER A 254 1.78 6.47 20.74
CA SER A 254 1.10 7.17 21.84
C SER A 254 0.93 8.66 21.57
N ALA A 255 -0.13 9.23 22.13
CA ALA A 255 -0.41 10.66 22.15
C ALA A 255 -0.47 11.14 23.61
N GLY A 256 0.69 11.18 24.26
CA GLY A 256 0.80 11.45 25.70
C GLY A 256 0.33 10.26 26.53
N VAL A 257 -0.67 10.46 27.40
CA VAL A 257 -1.20 9.37 28.26
C VAL A 257 -2.22 8.47 27.56
N PHE A 258 -2.64 8.82 26.34
CA PHE A 258 -3.55 8.02 25.52
C PHE A 258 -2.77 7.29 24.42
N PRO A 259 -3.23 6.10 23.98
CA PRO A 259 -2.72 5.52 22.74
C PRO A 259 -3.07 6.46 21.57
N GLU A 260 -2.26 6.42 20.53
CA GLU A 260 -2.56 7.15 19.31
C GLU A 260 -3.77 6.51 18.60
N LEU A 261 -4.87 7.28 18.52
CA LEU A 261 -6.18 6.76 18.17
C LEU A 261 -6.31 6.39 16.68
N VAL A 262 -5.38 6.82 15.83
CA VAL A 262 -5.38 6.49 14.39
C VAL A 262 -5.28 4.98 14.12
N PHE A 263 -4.71 4.20 15.04
CA PHE A 263 -4.59 2.75 14.92
C PHE A 263 -5.87 1.99 15.22
N PHE A 264 -6.90 2.69 15.72
CA PHE A 264 -8.20 2.11 15.99
C PHE A 264 -9.15 2.30 14.80
N ASP A 265 -10.14 1.43 14.67
CA ASP A 265 -11.21 1.61 13.69
C ASP A 265 -12.00 2.88 14.06
N CYS A 266 -11.82 3.94 13.28
CA CYS A 266 -12.42 5.26 13.58
C CYS A 266 -13.93 5.17 13.80
N HIS A 267 -14.62 4.27 13.09
CA HIS A 267 -16.08 4.13 13.10
C HIS A 267 -16.59 3.24 14.23
N SER A 268 -15.70 2.58 14.97
CA SER A 268 -16.05 1.98 16.25
C SER A 268 -16.42 3.06 17.28
N CYS A 269 -15.81 4.25 17.19
CA CYS A 269 -16.09 5.40 18.06
C CYS A 269 -16.93 6.50 17.36
N HIS A 270 -16.63 6.84 16.11
CA HIS A 270 -17.29 7.89 15.33
C HIS A 270 -18.52 7.37 14.57
N GLN A 271 -19.51 6.92 15.32
CA GLN A 271 -20.80 6.47 14.81
C GLN A 271 -21.94 7.10 15.63
N PRO A 272 -23.15 7.26 15.04
CA PRO A 272 -24.29 7.74 15.81
C PRO A 272 -24.55 6.84 17.04
N ILE A 273 -24.68 7.46 18.21
CA ILE A 273 -25.07 6.77 19.43
C ILE A 273 -26.58 6.55 19.35
N SER A 274 -27.02 5.28 19.23
CA SER A 274 -28.45 4.93 19.24
C SER A 274 -28.95 4.84 20.68
N GLU A 275 -29.98 5.61 21.03
CA GLU A 275 -30.61 5.62 22.36
C GLU A 275 -31.84 4.68 22.44
N GLY A 276 -32.14 3.92 21.37
CA GLY A 276 -33.35 3.08 21.27
C GLY A 276 -33.09 1.57 21.33
N VAL A 277 -34.14 0.79 21.58
CA VAL A 277 -34.18 -0.69 21.48
C VAL A 277 -33.94 -1.23 20.05
N GLY A 278 -33.82 -0.34 19.06
CA GLY A 278 -33.62 -0.66 17.65
C GLY A 278 -32.19 -0.39 17.18
N GLN A 279 -31.55 -1.45 16.69
CA GLN A 279 -30.19 -1.50 16.10
C GLN A 279 -29.06 -1.01 17.01
N LEU A 280 -28.57 -1.93 17.85
CA LEU A 280 -27.21 -1.83 18.36
C LEU A 280 -26.24 -1.85 17.18
N SER A 281 -25.37 -0.84 17.09
CA SER A 281 -24.28 -0.83 16.10
C SER A 281 -23.20 -1.86 16.43
N TRP A 282 -23.11 -2.28 17.69
CA TRP A 282 -22.20 -3.35 18.09
C TRP A 282 -22.64 -4.69 17.48
N ARG A 283 -21.65 -5.45 17.01
CA ARG A 283 -21.81 -6.78 16.42
C ARG A 283 -20.70 -7.69 16.93
N ALA A 284 -21.07 -8.91 17.30
CA ALA A 284 -20.09 -9.92 17.66
C ALA A 284 -19.18 -10.23 16.45
N ASN A 285 -17.87 -10.22 16.66
CA ASN A 285 -16.87 -10.50 15.64
C ASN A 285 -16.03 -11.70 16.10
N PRO A 286 -16.07 -12.85 15.41
CA PRO A 286 -15.47 -14.10 15.91
C PRO A 286 -13.94 -14.06 16.05
N GLY A 287 -13.25 -13.14 15.37
CA GLY A 287 -11.80 -12.98 15.51
C GLY A 287 -11.39 -11.78 16.39
N ARG A 288 -12.33 -11.18 17.13
CA ARG A 288 -12.03 -10.18 18.16
C ARG A 288 -12.60 -10.68 19.48
N ALA A 289 -11.73 -11.01 20.42
CA ALA A 289 -12.15 -11.43 21.77
C ALA A 289 -12.52 -10.21 22.64
N LEU A 290 -13.42 -9.36 22.11
CA LEU A 290 -13.82 -8.08 22.69
C LEU A 290 -15.33 -8.03 22.90
N GLY A 291 -15.76 -7.44 24.01
CA GLY A 291 -17.16 -7.19 24.34
C GLY A 291 -17.68 -5.87 23.77
N PRO A 292 -18.97 -5.55 24.01
CA PRO A 292 -19.50 -4.22 23.75
C PRO A 292 -18.72 -3.12 24.47
N GLY A 293 -18.51 -1.98 23.80
CA GLY A 293 -17.85 -0.79 24.37
C GLY A 293 -16.31 -0.79 24.29
N SER A 294 -15.67 -1.89 23.90
CA SER A 294 -14.22 -1.92 23.72
C SER A 294 -13.78 -1.19 22.44
N PRO A 295 -12.77 -0.29 22.49
CA PRO A 295 -12.11 0.22 21.30
C PRO A 295 -11.53 -0.91 20.46
N ILE A 296 -11.66 -0.80 19.14
CA ILE A 296 -11.28 -1.86 18.21
C ILE A 296 -10.04 -1.40 17.45
N LEU A 297 -8.94 -2.15 17.55
CA LEU A 297 -7.80 -1.92 16.65
C LEU A 297 -8.24 -2.13 15.20
N ASN A 298 -7.76 -1.29 14.29
CA ASN A 298 -8.05 -1.46 12.88
C ASN A 298 -7.31 -2.71 12.35
N ASP A 299 -8.05 -3.81 12.19
CA ASP A 299 -7.54 -5.11 11.75
C ASP A 299 -7.90 -5.43 10.29
N ALA A 300 -8.24 -4.42 9.48
CA ALA A 300 -8.71 -4.62 8.11
C ALA A 300 -7.69 -5.39 7.24
N ASN A 301 -6.41 -4.99 7.29
CA ASN A 301 -5.34 -5.69 6.57
C ASN A 301 -5.10 -7.11 7.11
N LEU A 302 -5.22 -7.31 8.43
CA LEU A 302 -5.10 -8.63 9.05
C LEU A 302 -6.18 -9.59 8.56
N ILE A 303 -7.44 -9.14 8.47
CA ILE A 303 -8.54 -9.98 7.98
C ILE A 303 -8.28 -10.43 6.53
N MET A 304 -7.77 -9.53 5.68
CA MET A 304 -7.43 -9.86 4.29
C MET A 304 -6.22 -10.79 4.20
N LEU A 305 -5.17 -10.53 5.00
CA LEU A 305 -3.99 -11.38 5.06
C LEU A 305 -4.33 -12.79 5.50
N GLN A 306 -5.19 -12.95 6.53
CA GLN A 306 -5.67 -14.26 6.97
C GLN A 306 -6.38 -15.02 5.85
N ALA A 307 -7.17 -14.35 5.00
CA ALA A 307 -7.83 -14.97 3.86
C ALA A 307 -6.83 -15.44 2.78
N ALA A 308 -5.82 -14.62 2.47
CA ALA A 308 -4.75 -15.00 1.54
C ALA A 308 -3.93 -16.19 2.07
N MET A 309 -3.50 -16.09 3.34
CA MET A 309 -2.68 -17.13 3.97
C MET A 309 -3.44 -18.44 4.16
N ARG A 310 -4.76 -18.42 4.34
CA ARG A 310 -5.56 -19.65 4.43
C ARG A 310 -5.38 -20.55 3.21
N VAL A 311 -5.08 -19.98 2.04
CA VAL A 311 -4.80 -20.71 0.80
C VAL A 311 -3.31 -20.97 0.60
N ILE A 312 -2.45 -19.99 0.92
CA ILE A 312 -1.00 -20.06 0.67
C ILE A 312 -0.27 -20.93 1.70
N ASP A 313 -0.59 -20.77 2.98
CA ASP A 313 0.04 -21.43 4.13
C ASP A 313 -0.96 -21.52 5.30
N PRO A 314 -1.77 -22.59 5.37
CA PRO A 314 -2.84 -22.71 6.35
C PRO A 314 -2.36 -22.68 7.81
N GLU A 315 -1.16 -23.20 8.09
CA GLU A 315 -0.58 -23.19 9.45
C GLU A 315 -0.26 -21.74 9.87
N LEU A 316 0.37 -20.97 8.98
CA LEU A 316 0.63 -19.55 9.25
C LEU A 316 -0.67 -18.74 9.35
N ALA A 317 -1.71 -19.12 8.60
CA ALA A 317 -3.04 -18.52 8.72
C ALA A 317 -3.67 -18.75 10.11
N ASP A 318 -3.55 -19.95 10.65
CA ASP A 318 -4.02 -20.27 12.01
C ASP A 318 -3.24 -19.48 13.08
N GLN A 319 -1.94 -19.32 12.88
CA GLN A 319 -1.10 -18.50 13.75
C GLN A 319 -1.55 -17.03 13.72
N LEU A 320 -1.74 -16.44 12.54
CA LEU A 320 -2.25 -15.07 12.36
C LEU A 320 -3.65 -14.86 12.96
N GLU A 321 -4.53 -15.87 12.86
CA GLU A 321 -5.86 -15.85 13.48
C GLU A 321 -5.78 -15.88 15.01
N SER A 322 -4.92 -16.73 15.57
CA SER A 322 -4.67 -16.81 17.01
C SER A 322 -4.07 -15.51 17.57
N GLU A 323 -2.97 -15.05 16.98
CA GLU A 323 -2.23 -13.86 17.42
C GLU A 323 -3.06 -12.59 17.25
N GLY A 324 -3.85 -12.49 16.18
CA GLY A 324 -4.82 -11.41 16.01
C GLY A 324 -5.84 -11.33 17.15
N ARG A 325 -6.37 -12.48 17.57
CA ARG A 325 -7.30 -12.55 18.72
C ARG A 325 -6.60 -12.17 20.03
N VAL A 326 -5.36 -12.61 20.21
CA VAL A 326 -4.54 -12.26 21.39
C VAL A 326 -4.26 -10.76 21.43
N LEU A 327 -3.87 -10.13 20.31
CA LEU A 327 -3.63 -8.69 20.24
C LEU A 327 -4.89 -7.88 20.57
N HIS A 328 -6.04 -8.26 20.01
CA HIS A 328 -7.32 -7.62 20.36
C HIS A 328 -7.63 -7.75 21.85
N ALA A 329 -7.49 -8.94 22.45
CA ALA A 329 -7.67 -9.11 23.88
C ALA A 329 -6.66 -8.27 24.70
N ALA A 330 -5.41 -8.24 24.26
CA ALA A 330 -4.33 -7.49 24.90
C ALA A 330 -4.56 -5.97 24.91
N SER A 331 -5.36 -5.44 23.98
CA SER A 331 -5.74 -4.01 23.95
C SER A 331 -6.50 -3.55 25.20
N GLN A 332 -7.04 -4.48 25.99
CA GLN A 332 -7.73 -4.20 27.27
C GLN A 332 -6.80 -4.30 28.49
N HIS A 333 -5.51 -4.59 28.29
CA HIS A 333 -4.54 -4.85 29.36
C HIS A 333 -3.33 -3.90 29.30
N SER A 334 -2.49 -3.94 30.34
CA SER A 334 -1.32 -3.06 30.49
C SER A 334 -0.29 -3.21 29.37
N GLY A 335 0.45 -2.12 29.11
CA GLY A 335 1.32 -1.94 27.93
C GLY A 335 2.27 -3.10 27.59
N GLY A 336 2.96 -3.73 28.56
CA GLY A 336 3.92 -4.80 28.25
C GLY A 336 3.28 -6.04 27.59
N TYR A 337 2.06 -6.42 28.00
CA TYR A 337 1.35 -7.53 27.37
C TYR A 337 0.88 -7.19 25.96
N PHE A 338 0.37 -5.97 25.77
CA PHE A 338 -0.02 -5.44 24.47
C PHE A 338 1.17 -5.37 23.50
N HIS A 339 2.29 -4.81 23.95
CA HIS A 339 3.52 -4.69 23.16
C HIS A 339 4.00 -6.07 22.68
N ASN A 340 4.09 -7.06 23.58
CA ASN A 340 4.51 -8.41 23.21
C ASN A 340 3.57 -9.08 22.21
N ALA A 341 2.25 -8.88 22.35
CA ALA A 341 1.27 -9.42 21.41
C ALA A 341 1.39 -8.77 20.01
N ALA A 342 1.60 -7.45 19.97
CA ALA A 342 1.79 -6.72 18.71
C ALA A 342 3.12 -7.09 18.04
N GLU A 343 4.21 -7.24 18.80
CA GLU A 343 5.52 -7.68 18.28
C GLU A 343 5.46 -9.11 17.74
N THR A 344 4.77 -10.02 18.44
CA THR A 344 4.57 -11.39 17.98
C THR A 344 3.83 -11.40 16.63
N LEU A 345 2.71 -10.69 16.53
CA LEU A 345 1.94 -10.60 15.28
C LEU A 345 2.74 -9.95 14.15
N LYS A 346 3.56 -8.93 14.46
CA LYS A 346 4.44 -8.27 13.48
C LYS A 346 5.43 -9.27 12.89
N ASN A 347 6.11 -10.06 13.73
CA ASN A 347 7.07 -11.06 13.28
C ASN A 347 6.42 -12.14 12.37
N THR A 348 5.25 -12.64 12.75
CA THR A 348 4.47 -13.58 11.92
C THR A 348 4.02 -12.95 10.60
N THR A 349 3.68 -11.67 10.61
CA THR A 349 3.35 -10.91 9.39
C THR A 349 4.55 -10.81 8.44
N SER A 350 5.75 -10.55 8.95
CA SER A 350 6.98 -10.56 8.13
C SER A 350 7.26 -11.93 7.51
N MET A 351 6.96 -13.03 8.23
CA MET A 351 7.03 -14.38 7.68
C MET A 351 6.01 -14.58 6.54
N ALA A 352 4.81 -14.03 6.67
CA ALA A 352 3.78 -14.11 5.63
C ALA A 352 4.22 -13.42 4.33
N VAL A 353 4.92 -12.27 4.41
CA VAL A 353 5.51 -11.60 3.23
C VAL A 353 6.42 -12.56 2.45
N ALA A 354 7.30 -13.28 3.14
CA ALA A 354 8.21 -14.24 2.49
C ALA A 354 7.44 -15.40 1.83
N ARG A 355 6.39 -15.92 2.47
CA ARG A 355 5.53 -16.97 1.89
C ARG A 355 4.77 -16.49 0.66
N ILE A 356 4.22 -15.28 0.68
CA ILE A 356 3.50 -14.69 -0.46
C ILE A 356 4.44 -14.49 -1.66
N LYS A 357 5.68 -14.07 -1.43
CA LYS A 357 6.69 -13.91 -2.50
C LYS A 357 7.00 -15.23 -3.21
N GLY A 358 7.01 -16.34 -2.47
CA GLY A 358 7.27 -17.67 -3.02
C GLY A 358 6.05 -18.39 -3.61
N ALA A 359 4.83 -17.86 -3.40
CA ALA A 359 3.60 -18.50 -3.85
C ALA A 359 3.31 -18.25 -5.34
N ASP A 360 2.79 -19.27 -6.04
CA ASP A 360 2.28 -19.12 -7.40
C ASP A 360 0.89 -18.47 -7.40
N LEU A 361 0.90 -17.14 -7.34
CA LEU A 361 -0.29 -16.29 -7.44
C LEU A 361 -0.56 -15.84 -8.89
N SER A 362 0.12 -16.46 -9.87
CA SER A 362 -0.25 -16.37 -11.28
C SER A 362 -1.32 -17.41 -11.65
N ASN A 363 -1.38 -18.52 -10.90
CA ASN A 363 -2.37 -19.58 -11.08
C ASN A 363 -3.80 -19.09 -10.74
N PRO A 364 -4.72 -19.07 -11.73
CA PRO A 364 -6.10 -18.63 -11.51
C PRO A 364 -6.86 -19.44 -10.45
N SER A 365 -6.55 -20.73 -10.28
CA SER A 365 -7.19 -21.56 -9.25
C SER A 365 -6.81 -21.10 -7.83
N THR A 366 -5.55 -20.73 -7.61
CA THR A 366 -5.08 -20.17 -6.33
C THR A 366 -5.76 -18.84 -6.04
N VAL A 367 -5.80 -17.94 -7.03
CA VAL A 367 -6.44 -16.63 -6.91
C VAL A 367 -7.95 -16.77 -6.65
N ARG A 368 -8.63 -17.69 -7.33
CA ARG A 368 -10.04 -18.02 -7.11
C ARG A 368 -10.29 -18.54 -5.69
N ALA A 369 -9.43 -19.41 -5.18
CA ALA A 369 -9.53 -19.91 -3.81
C ALA A 369 -9.39 -18.78 -2.77
N ILE A 370 -8.45 -17.85 -2.97
CA ILE A 370 -8.30 -16.68 -2.09
C ILE A 370 -9.55 -15.81 -2.13
N LEU A 371 -10.09 -15.54 -3.33
CA LEU A 371 -11.32 -14.77 -3.47
C LEU A 371 -12.50 -15.45 -2.76
N LEU A 372 -12.65 -16.77 -2.89
CA LEU A 372 -13.66 -17.55 -2.17
C LEU A 372 -13.50 -17.43 -0.64
N GLU A 373 -12.27 -17.42 -0.13
CA GLU A 373 -12.00 -17.18 1.29
C GLU A 373 -12.42 -15.78 1.75
N VAL A 374 -12.12 -14.74 0.95
CA VAL A 374 -12.52 -13.34 1.22
C VAL A 374 -14.04 -13.20 1.31
N VAL A 375 -14.80 -13.89 0.46
CA VAL A 375 -16.27 -13.82 0.42
C VAL A 375 -16.98 -14.95 1.19
N SER A 376 -16.24 -15.77 1.95
CA SER A 376 -16.81 -16.91 2.68
C SER A 376 -17.74 -16.47 3.82
N ASP A 377 -18.71 -17.34 4.19
CA ASP A 377 -19.60 -17.06 5.32
C ASP A 377 -18.83 -16.88 6.64
N GLN A 378 -17.70 -17.58 6.79
CA GLN A 378 -16.82 -17.41 7.94
C GLN A 378 -16.16 -16.04 7.96
N ARG A 379 -15.56 -15.61 6.84
CA ARG A 379 -14.82 -14.34 6.75
C ARG A 379 -15.75 -13.13 6.76
N THR A 380 -16.89 -13.20 6.08
CA THR A 380 -17.84 -12.08 6.01
C THR A 380 -18.44 -11.69 7.37
N ARG A 381 -18.42 -12.60 8.36
CA ARG A 381 -18.75 -12.27 9.76
C ARG A 381 -17.72 -11.34 10.44
N ARG A 382 -16.51 -11.21 9.89
CA ARG A 382 -15.44 -10.33 10.39
C ARG A 382 -15.58 -8.90 9.88
N TYR A 383 -16.35 -8.65 8.82
CA TYR A 383 -16.63 -7.31 8.29
C TYR A 383 -17.71 -6.62 9.13
N THR A 384 -17.44 -6.39 10.41
CA THR A 384 -18.38 -5.70 11.32
C THR A 384 -18.26 -4.19 11.25
N ASN A 385 -17.12 -3.68 10.78
CA ASN A 385 -16.80 -2.26 10.69
C ASN A 385 -16.46 -1.88 9.26
N TYR A 386 -16.59 -0.59 8.96
CA TYR A 386 -16.38 -0.04 7.63
C TYR A 386 -14.98 -0.34 7.07
N ALA A 387 -13.91 -0.20 7.86
CA ALA A 387 -12.54 -0.40 7.35
C ALA A 387 -12.31 -1.82 6.82
N GLY A 388 -12.83 -2.83 7.51
CA GLY A 388 -12.77 -4.23 7.06
C GLY A 388 -13.59 -4.47 5.79
N ALA A 389 -14.77 -3.84 5.67
CA ALA A 389 -15.59 -3.94 4.47
C ALA A 389 -14.97 -3.21 3.26
N GLU A 390 -14.33 -2.05 3.49
CA GLU A 390 -13.62 -1.29 2.47
C GLU A 390 -12.44 -2.11 1.89
N GLN A 391 -11.60 -2.70 2.74
CA GLN A 391 -10.53 -3.59 2.28
C GLN A 391 -11.05 -4.86 1.59
N ALA A 392 -12.16 -5.44 2.07
CA ALA A 392 -12.81 -6.57 1.41
C ALA A 392 -13.34 -6.20 0.02
N LEU A 393 -13.92 -5.01 -0.15
CA LEU A 393 -14.38 -4.52 -1.44
C LEU A 393 -13.21 -4.34 -2.42
N PHE A 394 -12.10 -3.75 -1.96
CA PHE A 394 -10.88 -3.66 -2.77
C PHE A 394 -10.39 -5.05 -3.15
N ALA A 395 -10.29 -5.98 -2.20
CA ALA A 395 -9.88 -7.36 -2.48
C ALA A 395 -10.77 -8.01 -3.56
N VAL A 396 -12.09 -7.90 -3.44
CA VAL A 396 -13.03 -8.41 -4.45
C VAL A 396 -12.77 -7.78 -5.82
N GLN A 397 -12.64 -6.45 -5.90
CA GLN A 397 -12.36 -5.75 -7.16
C GLN A 397 -11.03 -6.20 -7.80
N ARG A 398 -9.98 -6.34 -6.98
CA ARG A 398 -8.64 -6.70 -7.45
C ARG A 398 -8.53 -8.15 -7.86
N LEU A 399 -9.06 -9.07 -7.07
CA LEU A 399 -8.99 -10.50 -7.35
C LEU A 399 -9.92 -10.90 -8.50
N THR A 400 -11.11 -10.30 -8.63
CA THR A 400 -11.96 -10.52 -9.82
C THR A 400 -11.30 -9.99 -11.09
N ALA A 401 -10.65 -8.82 -11.04
CA ALA A 401 -9.87 -8.31 -12.15
C ALA A 401 -8.69 -9.22 -12.52
N ALA A 402 -7.95 -9.74 -11.52
CA ALA A 402 -6.85 -10.68 -11.74
C ALA A 402 -7.31 -12.00 -12.39
N LEU A 403 -8.55 -12.42 -12.14
CA LEU A 403 -9.19 -13.59 -12.76
C LEU A 403 -9.83 -13.28 -14.13
N GLY A 404 -9.80 -12.03 -14.59
CA GLY A 404 -10.50 -11.63 -15.81
C GLY A 404 -12.03 -11.69 -15.71
N MET A 405 -12.60 -11.71 -14.49
CA MET A 405 -14.04 -11.80 -14.25
C MET A 405 -14.71 -10.45 -14.47
N ALA A 406 -14.96 -10.10 -15.74
CA ALA A 406 -15.48 -8.79 -16.15
C ALA A 406 -16.91 -8.83 -16.70
N SER A 407 -17.69 -9.89 -16.43
CA SER A 407 -19.08 -9.99 -16.91
C SER A 407 -19.95 -8.85 -16.35
N PRO A 408 -21.00 -8.42 -17.08
CA PRO A 408 -21.93 -7.41 -16.59
C PRO A 408 -22.55 -7.77 -15.22
N GLU A 409 -22.83 -9.06 -14.99
CA GLU A 409 -23.39 -9.58 -13.74
C GLU A 409 -22.40 -9.43 -12.58
N MET A 410 -21.13 -9.81 -12.80
CA MET A 410 -20.08 -9.65 -11.79
C MET A 410 -19.87 -8.17 -11.46
N LYS A 411 -19.81 -7.29 -12.49
CA LYS A 411 -19.70 -5.84 -12.29
C LYS A 411 -20.86 -5.30 -11.45
N ALA A 412 -22.09 -5.66 -11.79
CA ALA A 412 -23.28 -5.23 -11.05
C ALA A 412 -23.27 -5.74 -9.59
N ALA A 413 -22.79 -6.97 -9.35
CA ALA A 413 -22.67 -7.52 -8.01
C ALA A 413 -21.61 -6.77 -7.17
N VAL A 414 -20.45 -6.46 -7.76
CA VAL A 414 -19.40 -5.64 -7.12
C VAL A 414 -19.89 -4.22 -6.84
N GLU A 415 -20.60 -3.60 -7.78
CA GLU A 415 -21.20 -2.27 -7.58
C GLU A 415 -22.23 -2.27 -6.46
N ARG A 416 -23.05 -3.33 -6.35
CA ARG A 416 -23.99 -3.49 -5.23
C ARG A 416 -23.24 -3.58 -3.90
N ALA A 417 -22.19 -4.39 -3.81
CA ALA A 417 -21.33 -4.43 -2.62
C ALA A 417 -20.73 -3.05 -2.31
N GLY A 418 -20.31 -2.31 -3.33
CA GLY A 418 -19.81 -0.94 -3.21
C GLY A 418 -20.84 0.05 -2.67
N LYS A 419 -22.13 -0.07 -3.02
CA LYS A 419 -23.21 0.76 -2.47
C LYS A 419 -23.42 0.50 -0.97
N GLU A 420 -23.36 -0.76 -0.55
CA GLU A 420 -23.52 -1.14 0.86
C GLU A 420 -22.32 -0.71 1.72
N ALA A 421 -21.15 -0.52 1.10
CA ALA A 421 -19.92 -0.01 1.69
C ALA A 421 -19.50 1.35 1.12
N GLN A 422 -20.46 2.19 0.74
CA GLN A 422 -20.18 3.46 0.05
C GLN A 422 -19.40 4.45 0.92
N GLY A 423 -19.64 4.41 2.24
CA GLY A 423 -19.01 5.29 3.18
C GLY A 423 -19.24 4.83 4.62
N PRO A 424 -18.48 5.38 5.56
CA PRO A 424 -18.55 4.93 6.94
C PRO A 424 -19.89 5.17 7.62
N TYR A 425 -20.54 6.30 7.32
CA TYR A 425 -21.84 6.65 7.91
C TYR A 425 -23.02 5.95 7.24
N SER A 426 -22.80 5.30 6.10
CA SER A 426 -23.82 4.59 5.33
C SER A 426 -23.55 3.08 5.25
N TYR A 427 -22.57 2.58 5.99
CA TYR A 427 -22.16 1.18 5.92
C TYR A 427 -23.28 0.26 6.40
N ASN A 428 -23.78 -0.59 5.51
CA ASN A 428 -24.80 -1.60 5.81
C ASN A 428 -24.19 -3.00 5.73
N GLN A 429 -23.81 -3.52 6.90
CA GLN A 429 -23.18 -4.84 7.00
C GLN A 429 -24.04 -5.97 6.40
N ASN A 430 -25.35 -6.00 6.70
CA ASN A 430 -26.19 -7.11 6.24
C ASN A 430 -26.35 -7.10 4.72
N GLY A 431 -26.55 -5.90 4.14
CA GLY A 431 -26.57 -5.72 2.69
C GLY A 431 -25.25 -6.11 2.05
N PHE A 432 -24.13 -5.69 2.64
CA PHE A 432 -22.79 -6.03 2.17
C PHE A 432 -22.54 -7.54 2.17
N ARG A 433 -22.87 -8.23 3.27
CA ARG A 433 -22.74 -9.70 3.37
C ARG A 433 -23.60 -10.43 2.34
N SER A 434 -24.82 -9.96 2.12
CA SER A 434 -25.70 -10.49 1.06
C SER A 434 -25.07 -10.31 -0.32
N ALA A 435 -24.54 -9.12 -0.63
CA ALA A 435 -23.88 -8.86 -1.91
C ALA A 435 -22.63 -9.75 -2.10
N LEU A 436 -21.83 -9.97 -1.05
CA LEU A 436 -20.67 -10.87 -1.11
C LEU A 436 -21.08 -12.35 -1.29
N SER A 437 -22.21 -12.78 -0.73
CA SER A 437 -22.75 -14.12 -0.97
C SER A 437 -23.13 -14.34 -2.43
N ASP A 438 -23.68 -13.33 -3.11
CA ASP A 438 -24.02 -13.42 -4.52
C ASP A 438 -22.76 -13.52 -5.39
N ILE A 439 -21.74 -12.71 -5.07
CA ILE A 439 -20.42 -12.79 -5.71
C ILE A 439 -19.82 -14.19 -5.50
N ARG A 440 -19.89 -14.75 -4.29
CA ARG A 440 -19.45 -16.12 -4.00
C ARG A 440 -20.12 -17.15 -4.88
N ALA A 441 -21.44 -17.06 -5.07
CA ALA A 441 -22.18 -17.99 -5.91
C ALA A 441 -21.71 -17.91 -7.38
N MET A 442 -21.44 -16.71 -7.89
CA MET A 442 -20.89 -16.50 -9.24
C MET A 442 -19.48 -17.06 -9.39
N ILE A 443 -18.65 -16.97 -8.34
CA ILE A 443 -17.29 -17.50 -8.35
C ILE A 443 -17.29 -19.01 -8.28
N ALA A 444 -18.20 -19.63 -7.50
CA ALA A 444 -18.21 -21.07 -7.22
C ALA A 444 -18.68 -21.94 -8.39
N ASN A 445 -19.54 -21.38 -9.25
CA ASN A 445 -19.86 -21.93 -10.56
C ASN A 445 -18.69 -21.77 -11.54
#